data_AF-A0A371NY02-F1
#
_entry.id   AF-A0A371NY02-F1
#
_cell.length_a   1.000
_cell.length_b   1.000
_cell.length_c   1.000
_cell.angle_alpha   90.00
_cell.angle_beta   90.00
_cell.angle_gamma   90.00
#
_symmetry.space_group_name_H-M   'P 1'
#
loop_
_entity.id
_entity.type
_entity.pdbx_description
1 polymer ?
#
loop_
_entity_poly.entity_id
_entity_poly.type
_entity_poly.pdbx_seq_one_letter_code
_entity_poly.pdbx_strand_id
1 'polypeptide(L)'
;MRTRRTWVPAQGGDWNQDDFVVNYEAAISAYPTANRMPVIVGEWGVPNSRTPGNAALVAAQVDAMERFASGWALFYFCASDGGGYCAMGADRQAAPGNEPAYGPYARAIAGTPNAEHFDAATGQYSATYTAAAGRSEIWVPSSVYVPLPTCRSPEARRTTTRRSRHWASRRSPDRR
;
A
#
# COMPACT_ATOMS: atom_id res chain seq x y z
N MET A 1 22.49 16.84 32.42
CA MET A 1 22.91 16.77 31.00
C MET A 1 22.49 15.42 30.42
N ARG A 2 21.42 15.37 29.61
CA ARG A 2 21.10 14.17 28.82
C ARG A 2 21.89 14.25 27.52
N THR A 3 22.86 13.36 27.36
CA THR A 3 23.53 13.12 26.08
C THR A 3 22.48 12.75 25.04
N ARG A 4 22.28 13.59 24.03
CA ARG A 4 21.58 13.20 22.80
C ARG A 4 22.40 12.07 22.19
N ARG A 5 21.96 10.82 22.31
CA ARG A 5 22.49 9.75 21.46
C ARG A 5 22.01 10.09 20.06
N THR A 6 22.95 10.33 19.16
CA THR A 6 22.70 10.48 17.74
C THR A 6 22.05 9.17 17.27
N TRP A 7 20.82 9.25 16.77
CA TRP A 7 20.17 8.11 16.14
C TRP A 7 20.97 7.73 14.89
N VAL A 8 21.30 6.44 14.77
CA VAL A 8 21.96 5.87 13.58
C VAL A 8 21.07 4.73 13.09
N PRO A 9 20.45 4.84 11.91
CA PRO A 9 19.47 3.85 11.42
C PRO A 9 20.00 2.41 11.44
N ALA A 10 21.29 2.23 11.13
CA ALA A 10 21.93 0.92 11.08
C ALA A 10 22.28 0.29 12.44
N GLN A 11 22.21 1.04 13.55
CA GLN A 11 22.59 0.55 14.88
C GLN A 11 21.40 0.20 15.79
N GLY A 12 20.17 0.22 15.26
CA GLY A 12 18.98 -0.25 15.98
C GLY A 12 18.60 0.61 17.19
N GLY A 13 19.03 1.87 17.20
CA GLY A 13 18.65 2.84 18.22
C GLY A 13 17.17 3.18 18.15
N ASP A 14 16.64 3.63 19.28
CA ASP A 14 15.26 4.16 19.40
C ASP A 14 15.07 5.37 18.48
N TRP A 15 14.14 5.26 17.54
CA TRP A 15 13.80 6.37 16.67
C TRP A 15 13.05 7.44 17.44
N ASN A 16 13.65 8.62 17.50
CA ASN A 16 13.17 9.77 18.28
C ASN A 16 12.24 10.69 17.50
N GLN A 17 11.61 10.21 16.43
CA GLN A 17 10.71 10.97 15.55
C GLN A 17 11.38 12.22 14.93
N ASP A 18 12.67 12.10 14.58
CA ASP A 18 13.36 13.12 13.82
C ASP A 18 12.89 13.17 12.35
N ASP A 19 13.40 14.14 11.59
CA ASP A 19 12.98 14.40 10.21
C ASP A 19 13.48 13.33 9.21
N PHE A 20 13.97 12.17 9.66
CA PHE A 20 14.54 11.13 8.80
C PHE A 20 13.60 10.74 7.65
N VAL A 21 12.33 10.43 7.95
CA VAL A 21 11.35 9.97 6.94
C VAL A 21 11.07 11.07 5.90
N VAL A 22 10.89 12.31 6.36
CA VAL A 22 10.64 13.47 5.49
C VAL A 22 11.85 13.73 4.57
N ASN A 23 13.05 13.70 5.14
CA ASN A 23 14.28 13.90 4.38
C ASN A 23 14.54 12.77 3.38
N TYR A 24 14.27 11.53 3.78
CA TYR A 24 14.39 10.36 2.91
C TYR A 24 13.43 10.44 1.72
N GLU A 25 12.14 10.72 1.97
CA GLU A 25 11.14 10.89 0.91
C GLU A 25 11.54 12.01 -0.06
N ALA A 26 11.96 13.17 0.43
CA ALA A 26 12.42 14.28 -0.41
C ALA A 26 13.64 13.90 -1.27
N ALA A 27 14.61 13.18 -0.70
CA ALA A 27 15.82 12.77 -1.41
C ALA A 27 15.53 11.73 -2.50
N ILE A 28 14.69 10.73 -2.20
CA ILE A 28 14.43 9.61 -3.10
C ILE A 28 13.42 9.96 -4.21
N SER A 29 12.46 10.84 -3.92
CA SER A 29 11.39 11.16 -4.88
C SER A 29 11.78 12.21 -5.93
N ALA A 30 12.77 13.07 -5.67
CA ALA A 30 13.07 14.22 -6.51
C ALA A 30 13.43 13.84 -7.96
N TYR A 31 14.40 12.94 -8.14
CA TYR A 31 14.84 12.52 -9.47
C TYR A 31 13.77 11.70 -10.22
N PRO A 32 13.14 10.67 -9.62
CA PRO A 32 12.09 9.91 -10.29
C PRO A 32 10.89 10.78 -10.69
N THR A 33 10.48 11.74 -9.85
CA THR A 33 9.39 12.67 -10.17
C THR A 33 9.75 13.55 -11.37
N ALA A 34 10.94 14.15 -11.36
CA ALA A 34 11.40 15.00 -12.46
C ALA A 34 11.50 14.24 -13.80
N ASN A 35 11.77 12.94 -13.74
CA ASN A 35 11.97 12.09 -14.91
C ASN A 35 10.79 11.15 -15.22
N ARG A 36 9.67 11.27 -14.51
CA ARG A 36 8.47 10.42 -14.65
C ARG A 36 8.78 8.92 -14.56
N MET A 37 9.66 8.54 -13.64
CA MET A 37 10.07 7.16 -13.41
C MET A 37 9.33 6.55 -12.21
N PRO A 38 8.89 5.29 -12.30
CA PRO A 38 8.42 4.56 -11.13
C PRO A 38 9.59 4.28 -10.16
N VAL A 39 9.28 4.17 -8.87
CA VAL A 39 10.25 3.85 -7.82
C VAL A 39 9.87 2.53 -7.19
N ILE A 40 10.86 1.65 -7.00
CA ILE A 40 10.73 0.48 -6.13
C ILE A 40 11.77 0.65 -5.02
N VAL A 41 11.32 0.61 -3.78
CA VAL A 41 12.24 0.59 -2.63
C VAL A 41 12.69 -0.85 -2.43
N GLY A 42 13.88 -1.18 -2.94
CA GLY A 42 14.40 -2.54 -2.94
C GLY A 42 14.74 -3.10 -1.56
N GLU A 43 14.98 -2.23 -0.59
CA GLU A 43 15.28 -2.62 0.78
C GLU A 43 14.87 -1.50 1.75
N TRP A 44 14.19 -1.87 2.83
CA TRP A 44 13.93 -0.99 3.96
C TRP A 44 13.65 -1.85 5.20
N GLY A 45 13.56 -1.20 6.36
CA GLY A 45 13.20 -1.87 7.61
C GLY A 45 14.03 -1.35 8.78
N VAL A 46 13.74 -1.89 9.95
CA VAL A 46 14.40 -1.56 11.22
C VAL A 46 15.10 -2.79 11.76
N PRO A 47 16.27 -2.66 12.44
CA PRO A 47 16.99 -3.80 12.99
C PRO A 47 16.18 -4.65 13.99
N ASN A 48 15.17 -4.07 14.63
CA ASN A 48 14.17 -4.77 15.42
C ASN A 48 12.95 -3.83 15.62
N SER A 49 11.78 -4.24 15.14
CA SER A 49 10.53 -3.45 15.23
C SER A 49 9.99 -3.34 16.67
N ARG A 50 10.44 -4.22 17.56
CA ARG A 50 10.06 -4.23 18.99
C ARG A 50 10.87 -3.23 19.83
N THR A 51 11.95 -2.68 19.29
CA THR A 51 12.68 -1.60 19.96
C THR A 51 11.75 -0.38 20.07
N PRO A 52 11.73 0.34 21.19
CA PRO A 52 11.00 1.60 21.31
C PRO A 52 11.25 2.52 20.09
N GLY A 53 10.20 3.23 19.66
CA GLY A 53 10.25 4.11 18.49
C GLY A 53 10.20 3.39 17.13
N ASN A 54 10.72 2.17 17.01
CA ASN A 54 10.85 1.51 15.70
C ASN A 54 9.52 1.06 15.09
N ALA A 55 8.52 0.68 15.89
CA ALA A 55 7.18 0.43 15.36
C ALA A 55 6.55 1.69 14.74
N ALA A 56 6.77 2.86 15.35
CA ALA A 56 6.32 4.14 14.79
C ALA A 56 7.12 4.51 13.54
N LEU A 57 8.42 4.20 13.50
CA LEU A 57 9.24 4.39 12.31
C LEU A 57 8.76 3.51 11.16
N VAL A 58 8.43 2.24 11.40
CA VAL A 58 7.88 1.33 10.38
C VAL A 58 6.58 1.89 9.80
N ALA A 59 5.65 2.33 10.65
CA ALA A 59 4.41 2.96 10.20
C ALA A 59 4.70 4.20 9.33
N ALA A 60 5.57 5.10 9.79
CA ALA A 60 5.93 6.30 9.04
C ALA A 60 6.64 6.00 7.70
N GLN A 61 7.46 4.94 7.63
CA GLN A 61 8.10 4.51 6.39
C GLN A 61 7.10 3.93 5.40
N VAL A 62 6.15 3.09 5.85
CA VAL A 62 5.08 2.56 4.98
C VAL A 62 4.21 3.70 4.44
N ASP A 63 3.74 4.59 5.31
CA ASP A 63 2.94 5.75 4.92
C ASP A 63 3.66 6.64 3.89
N ALA A 64 4.99 6.81 4.05
CA ALA A 64 5.79 7.53 3.07
C ALA A 64 5.89 6.80 1.73
N MET A 65 6.18 5.50 1.75
CA MET A 65 6.32 4.70 0.53
C MET A 65 5.02 4.61 -0.25
N GLU A 66 3.85 4.59 0.38
CA GLU A 66 2.55 4.65 -0.31
C GLU A 66 2.41 5.92 -1.19
N ARG A 67 3.11 7.02 -0.88
CA ARG A 67 3.05 8.27 -1.64
C ARG A 67 4.00 8.33 -2.84
N PHE A 68 5.19 7.74 -2.73
CA PHE A 68 6.23 7.91 -3.76
C PHE A 68 6.66 6.62 -4.46
N ALA A 69 6.44 5.45 -3.84
CA ALA A 69 6.87 4.17 -4.38
C ALA A 69 5.74 3.45 -5.10
N SER A 70 6.08 2.76 -6.19
CA SER A 70 5.20 1.80 -6.87
C SER A 70 5.21 0.41 -6.21
N GLY A 71 6.08 0.22 -5.21
CA GLY A 71 6.23 -1.02 -4.45
C GLY A 71 7.51 -1.02 -3.63
N TRP A 72 7.64 -1.98 -2.73
CA TRP A 72 8.78 -2.09 -1.83
C TRP A 72 9.03 -3.53 -1.39
N ALA A 73 10.23 -3.80 -0.86
CA ALA A 73 10.61 -5.07 -0.26
C ALA A 73 11.22 -4.85 1.14
N LEU A 74 10.58 -5.41 2.16
CA LEU A 74 11.03 -5.32 3.56
C LEU A 74 12.20 -6.29 3.81
N PHE A 75 13.25 -5.78 4.44
CA PHE A 75 14.38 -6.57 4.92
C PHE A 75 14.12 -7.05 6.35
N TYR A 76 14.26 -8.33 6.70
CA TYR A 76 14.57 -9.53 5.92
C TYR A 76 13.45 -10.56 6.14
N PHE A 77 13.02 -11.25 5.08
CA PHE A 77 11.88 -12.16 5.12
C PHE A 77 12.23 -13.50 5.81
N CYS A 78 12.48 -13.42 7.12
CA CYS A 78 12.68 -14.54 8.04
C CYS A 78 11.68 -14.49 9.20
N ALA A 79 11.57 -15.61 9.91
CA ALA A 79 10.74 -15.79 11.09
C ALA A 79 11.63 -15.94 12.34
N SER A 80 11.36 -15.16 13.40
CA SER A 80 12.10 -15.22 14.67
C SER A 80 11.28 -14.67 15.85
N ASP A 81 11.46 -15.28 17.02
CA ASP A 81 10.85 -14.85 18.29
C ASP A 81 11.70 -13.81 19.04
N GLY A 82 12.98 -13.69 18.66
CA GLY A 82 14.00 -12.93 19.40
C GLY A 82 14.36 -11.57 18.79
N GLY A 83 13.61 -11.09 17.80
CA GLY A 83 13.93 -9.85 17.09
C GLY A 83 15.00 -10.02 16.01
N GLY A 84 15.77 -8.97 15.77
CA GLY A 84 16.57 -8.82 14.55
C GLY A 84 15.71 -8.32 13.38
N TYR A 85 16.29 -8.25 12.19
CA TYR A 85 15.60 -7.80 10.98
C TYR A 85 14.49 -8.76 10.52
N CYS A 86 14.17 -9.84 11.24
CA CYS A 86 13.14 -10.78 10.81
C CYS A 86 11.77 -10.12 10.75
N ALA A 87 11.22 -10.10 9.54
CA ALA A 87 9.93 -9.49 9.25
C ALA A 87 8.76 -10.20 9.95
N MET A 88 8.91 -11.49 10.31
CA MET A 88 7.88 -12.34 10.90
C MET A 88 8.25 -12.90 12.29
N GLY A 89 7.23 -13.21 13.11
CA GLY A 89 7.35 -14.05 14.31
C GLY A 89 7.50 -15.56 13.97
N ALA A 90 7.77 -16.45 14.93
CA ALA A 90 7.83 -17.89 14.65
C ALA A 90 6.50 -18.47 14.14
N ASP A 91 5.38 -17.83 14.46
CA ASP A 91 4.05 -18.14 13.92
C ASP A 91 3.88 -17.76 12.44
N ARG A 92 4.91 -17.16 11.82
CA ARG A 92 4.92 -16.64 10.44
C ARG A 92 3.91 -15.53 10.18
N GLN A 93 3.45 -14.86 11.24
CA GLN A 93 2.73 -13.60 11.13
C GLN A 93 3.71 -12.44 11.16
N ALA A 94 3.23 -11.24 10.83
CA ALA A 94 4.01 -10.00 10.99
C ALA A 94 4.63 -9.96 12.39
N ALA A 95 5.95 -9.71 12.48
CA ALA A 95 6.57 -9.47 13.78
C ALA A 95 5.93 -8.22 14.42
N PRO A 96 5.76 -8.17 15.75
CA PRO A 96 5.21 -6.99 16.43
C PRO A 96 5.91 -5.69 16.03
N GLY A 97 5.15 -4.71 15.57
CA GLY A 97 5.61 -3.43 15.01
C GLY A 97 5.77 -3.42 13.48
N ASN A 98 5.73 -4.56 12.80
CA ASN A 98 5.77 -4.65 11.33
C ASN A 98 4.39 -4.73 10.67
N GLU A 99 3.30 -4.74 11.44
CA GLU A 99 1.93 -4.87 10.94
C GLU A 99 1.57 -3.92 9.78
N PRO A 100 2.04 -2.64 9.74
CA PRO A 100 1.79 -1.76 8.59
C PRO A 100 2.26 -2.33 7.24
N ALA A 101 3.28 -3.19 7.24
CA ALA A 101 3.81 -3.83 6.03
C ALA A 101 3.07 -5.14 5.64
N TYR A 102 2.03 -5.54 6.35
CA TYR A 102 1.37 -6.84 6.14
C TYR A 102 -0.12 -6.72 5.78
N GLY A 103 -0.53 -5.54 5.31
CA GLY A 103 -1.90 -5.28 4.88
C GLY A 103 -2.29 -5.86 3.51
N PRO A 104 -3.58 -5.76 3.15
CA PRO A 104 -4.03 -5.91 1.77
C PRO A 104 -3.34 -4.90 0.85
N TYR A 105 -3.17 -5.27 -0.43
CA TYR A 105 -2.64 -4.37 -1.46
C TYR A 105 -3.18 -4.70 -2.84
N ALA A 106 -3.17 -3.73 -3.75
CA ALA A 106 -3.50 -3.92 -5.15
C ALA A 106 -2.36 -4.64 -5.88
N ARG A 107 -2.62 -5.88 -6.31
CA ARG A 107 -1.72 -6.60 -7.23
C ARG A 107 -1.83 -6.08 -8.66
N ALA A 108 -3.04 -5.67 -9.04
CA ALA A 108 -3.31 -5.07 -10.33
C ALA A 108 -4.46 -4.07 -10.23
N ILE A 109 -4.34 -2.93 -10.90
CA ILE A 109 -5.41 -1.94 -11.05
C ILE A 109 -5.76 -1.84 -12.54
N ALA A 110 -7.04 -2.01 -12.87
CA ALA A 110 -7.55 -1.77 -14.22
C ALA A 110 -7.75 -0.27 -14.45
N GLY A 111 -6.64 0.44 -14.68
CA GLY A 111 -6.63 1.89 -14.84
C GLY A 111 -5.36 2.54 -14.32
N THR A 112 -5.46 3.83 -13.99
CA THR A 112 -4.35 4.59 -13.41
C THR A 112 -4.57 4.75 -11.90
N PRO A 113 -3.69 4.19 -11.04
CA PRO A 113 -3.79 4.39 -9.60
C PRO A 113 -3.58 5.87 -9.24
N ASN A 114 -4.35 6.35 -8.25
CA ASN A 114 -4.27 7.71 -7.74
C ASN A 114 -3.75 7.74 -6.30
N ALA A 115 -4.30 6.88 -5.44
CA ALA A 115 -3.86 6.70 -4.06
C ALA A 115 -4.26 5.31 -3.56
N GLU A 116 -3.44 4.73 -2.70
CA GLU A 116 -3.66 3.47 -1.99
C GLU A 116 -3.27 3.68 -0.54
N HIS A 117 -4.02 3.10 0.38
CA HIS A 117 -3.73 3.20 1.81
C HIS A 117 -4.26 1.99 2.57
N PHE A 118 -3.45 1.47 3.49
CA PHE A 118 -3.86 0.49 4.47
C PHE A 118 -3.66 1.00 5.91
N ASP A 119 -4.75 1.06 6.67
CA ASP A 119 -4.73 1.34 8.10
C ASP A 119 -4.68 0.01 8.88
N ALA A 120 -3.51 -0.30 9.44
CA ALA A 120 -3.30 -1.50 10.24
C ALA A 120 -4.09 -1.54 11.55
N ALA A 121 -4.45 -0.39 12.12
CA ALA A 121 -5.19 -0.31 13.37
C ALA A 121 -6.68 -0.66 13.17
N THR A 122 -7.26 -0.25 12.04
CA THR A 122 -8.67 -0.53 11.70
C THR A 122 -8.84 -1.73 10.76
N GLY A 123 -7.77 -2.16 10.11
CA GLY A 123 -7.81 -3.17 9.05
C GLY A 123 -8.45 -2.67 7.76
N GLN A 124 -8.60 -1.35 7.60
CA GLN A 124 -9.25 -0.77 6.44
C GLN A 124 -8.23 -0.55 5.30
N TYR A 125 -8.54 -1.14 4.15
CA TYR A 125 -7.81 -0.90 2.91
C TYR A 125 -8.66 -0.02 1.97
N SER A 126 -8.01 0.95 1.33
CA SER A 126 -8.64 1.82 0.32
C SER A 126 -7.73 2.02 -0.88
N ALA A 127 -8.33 2.04 -2.08
CA ALA A 127 -7.63 2.38 -3.31
C ALA A 127 -8.53 3.24 -4.19
N THR A 128 -7.96 4.33 -4.72
CA THR A 128 -8.61 5.22 -5.68
C THR A 128 -7.83 5.18 -6.98
N TYR A 129 -8.55 5.10 -8.10
CA TYR A 129 -7.95 5.00 -9.42
C TYR A 129 -8.91 5.50 -10.49
N THR A 130 -8.35 5.99 -11.58
CA THR A 130 -9.09 6.31 -12.81
C THR A 130 -9.30 5.02 -13.59
N ALA A 131 -10.55 4.56 -13.65
CA ALA A 131 -10.88 3.24 -14.22
C ALA A 131 -10.65 3.16 -15.75
N ALA A 132 -10.19 1.99 -16.19
CA ALA A 132 -10.11 1.57 -17.58
C ALA A 132 -10.73 0.17 -17.76
N ALA A 133 -10.76 -0.34 -19.00
CA ALA A 133 -11.20 -1.71 -19.26
C ALA A 133 -10.22 -2.72 -18.65
N GLY A 134 -10.74 -3.75 -17.99
CA GLY A 134 -9.94 -4.80 -17.35
C GLY A 134 -10.50 -5.23 -16.01
N ARG A 135 -9.70 -6.01 -15.27
CA ARG A 135 -10.01 -6.46 -13.90
C ARG A 135 -8.93 -5.96 -12.95
N SER A 136 -9.34 -5.29 -11.88
CA SER A 136 -8.47 -5.02 -10.73
C SER A 136 -8.41 -6.24 -9.81
N GLU A 137 -7.25 -6.47 -9.21
CA GLU A 137 -6.98 -7.57 -8.29
C GLU A 137 -6.36 -7.03 -7.01
N ILE A 138 -7.00 -7.32 -5.87
CA ILE A 138 -6.51 -6.99 -4.54
C ILE A 138 -6.10 -8.29 -3.88
N TRP A 139 -4.90 -8.32 -3.31
CA TRP A 139 -4.49 -9.38 -2.40
C TRP A 139 -4.92 -9.03 -0.99
N VAL A 140 -5.43 -10.03 -0.26
CA VAL A 140 -5.88 -9.88 1.12
C VAL A 140 -5.26 -11.03 1.92
N PRO A 141 -4.47 -10.75 2.98
CA PRO A 141 -3.88 -11.80 3.80
C PRO A 141 -4.99 -12.59 4.51
N SER A 142 -5.19 -13.84 4.09
CA SER A 142 -6.21 -14.73 4.67
C SER A 142 -5.87 -15.17 6.10
N SER A 143 -4.64 -14.96 6.56
CA SER A 143 -4.21 -15.24 7.92
C SER A 143 -4.67 -14.18 8.93
N VAL A 144 -5.12 -13.01 8.44
CA VAL A 144 -5.51 -11.85 9.27
C VAL A 144 -6.97 -11.47 9.04
N TYR A 145 -7.47 -11.54 7.80
CA TYR A 145 -8.80 -11.04 7.43
C TYR A 145 -9.73 -12.18 7.00
N VAL A 146 -10.48 -12.74 7.95
CA VAL A 146 -11.55 -13.74 7.73
C VAL A 146 -12.79 -13.31 8.51
N PRO A 147 -14.02 -13.32 7.93
CA PRO A 147 -14.41 -13.78 6.59
C PRO A 147 -14.11 -12.78 5.47
N LEU A 148 -14.38 -13.16 4.20
CA LEU A 148 -14.07 -12.36 3.00
C LEU A 148 -14.43 -10.88 3.16
N PRO A 149 -13.52 -9.94 2.81
CA PRO A 149 -13.77 -8.52 3.00
C PRO A 149 -14.94 -8.06 2.14
N THR A 150 -15.76 -7.17 2.70
CA THR A 150 -16.83 -6.52 1.93
C THR A 150 -16.23 -5.42 1.06
N CYS A 151 -16.28 -5.61 -0.26
CA CYS A 151 -15.86 -4.58 -1.19
C CYS A 151 -17.00 -3.57 -1.38
N ARG A 152 -16.78 -2.31 -1.02
CA ARG A 152 -17.69 -1.20 -1.30
C ARG A 152 -17.07 -0.33 -2.39
N SER A 153 -17.61 -0.42 -3.60
CA SER A 153 -17.35 0.62 -4.61
C SER A 153 -18.42 1.71 -4.46
N PRO A 154 -18.07 2.99 -4.28
CA PRO A 154 -19.04 4.05 -4.56
C PRO A 154 -19.50 3.85 -6.00
N GLU A 155 -20.81 3.78 -6.21
CA GLU A 155 -21.41 3.47 -7.51
C GLU A 155 -20.82 4.40 -8.56
N ALA A 156 -19.93 3.88 -9.40
CA ALA A 156 -19.40 4.61 -10.53
C ALA A 156 -20.62 4.95 -11.37
N ARG A 157 -20.97 6.23 -11.45
CA ARG A 157 -22.06 6.72 -12.28
C ARG A 157 -21.69 6.37 -13.72
N ARG A 158 -22.08 5.18 -14.17
CA ARG A 158 -21.90 4.73 -15.54
C ARG A 158 -22.72 5.69 -16.38
N THR A 159 -22.09 6.74 -16.89
CA THR A 159 -22.65 7.50 -18.01
C THR A 159 -22.55 6.59 -19.22
N THR A 160 -23.42 5.59 -19.26
CA THR A 160 -23.64 4.80 -20.46
C THR A 160 -24.35 5.76 -21.40
N THR A 161 -23.60 6.45 -22.25
CA THR A 161 -24.20 7.06 -23.43
C THR A 161 -24.70 5.91 -24.29
N ARG A 162 -25.91 5.44 -23.99
CA ARG A 162 -26.66 4.52 -24.83
C ARG A 162 -26.97 5.32 -26.08
N ARG A 163 -26.09 5.28 -27.09
CA ARG A 163 -26.47 5.65 -28.46
C ARG A 163 -27.57 4.66 -28.84
N SER A 164 -28.83 5.04 -28.63
CA SER A 164 -29.96 4.41 -29.25
C SER A 164 -29.75 4.54 -30.75
N ARG A 165 -29.20 3.49 -31.38
CA ARG A 165 -29.39 3.30 -32.81
C ARG A 165 -30.88 3.06 -32.98
N HIS A 166 -31.59 4.09 -33.40
CA HIS A 166 -32.95 3.98 -33.93
C HIS A 166 -32.92 2.95 -35.07
N TRP A 167 -33.35 1.73 -34.79
CA TRP A 167 -33.85 0.85 -35.83
C TRP A 167 -35.32 1.21 -36.03
N ALA A 168 -35.55 2.17 -36.92
CA ALA A 168 -36.84 2.31 -37.58
C ALA A 168 -36.88 1.31 -38.73
N SER A 169 -37.54 0.16 -38.53
CA SER A 169 -38.09 -0.62 -39.65
C SER A 169 -39.59 -0.69 -39.47
N ARG A 170 -40.27 -0.04 -40.40
CA ARG A 170 -41.71 0.12 -40.51
C ARG A 170 -42.39 -1.24 -40.55
N ARG A 171 -43.49 -1.39 -39.79
CA ARG A 171 -44.52 -2.40 -40.09
C ARG A 171 -45.20 -1.97 -41.39
N SER A 172 -45.28 -2.88 -42.35
CA SER A 172 -46.26 -2.78 -43.44
C SER A 172 -47.46 -3.64 -43.06
N PRO A 173 -48.71 -3.16 -43.22
CA PRO A 173 -49.91 -3.90 -42.87
C PRO A 173 -50.31 -4.87 -43.99
N ASP A 174 -50.93 -5.98 -43.56
CA ASP A 174 -51.69 -6.92 -44.39
C ASP A 174 -52.68 -6.22 -45.33
N ARG A 175 -52.69 -6.66 -46.60
CA ARG A 175 -53.85 -6.69 -47.50
C ARG A 175 -53.67 -7.74 -48.61
N ARG A 176 -54.19 -8.95 -48.40
CA ARG A 176 -55.37 -9.55 -49.08
C ARG A 176 -55.38 -11.06 -48.88
#